data_AF-C6V505-F1
#
_entry.id   AF-C6V505-F1
#
_cell.length_a   1.000
_cell.length_b   1.000
_cell.length_c   1.000
_cell.angle_alpha   90.00
_cell.angle_beta   90.00
_cell.angle_gamma   90.00
#
_symmetry.space_group_name_H-M   'P 1'
#
loop_
_entity.id
_entity.type
_entity.pdbx_description
1 polymer ?
#
loop_
_entity_poly.entity_id
_entity_poly.type
_entity_poly.pdbx_seq_one_letter_code
_entity_poly.pdbx_strand_id
1 'polypeptide(L)'
;MRDHILLKSAALAGIVLSEDDLREFSPQIESLLTWEKGISKMVKQRKGDPKTRTTKEKLFTFSFEEGSHCDEIRSHVKTEYGYFVVPKVIG
;
A
#
# COMPACT_ATOMS: atom_id res chain seq x y z
N MET A 1 -19.65 13.03 7.90
CA MET A 1 -18.97 12.02 8.77
C MET A 1 -18.34 10.88 7.98
N ARG A 2 -18.93 10.40 6.85
CA ARG A 2 -18.43 9.26 6.08
C ARG A 2 -17.30 9.57 5.10
N ASP A 3 -17.34 10.72 4.43
CA ASP A 3 -16.20 11.20 3.61
C ASP A 3 -14.94 11.38 4.46
N HIS A 4 -15.11 11.60 5.76
CA HIS A 4 -14.01 11.72 6.70
C HIS A 4 -13.24 10.40 6.92
N ILE A 5 -13.88 9.24 6.70
CA ILE A 5 -13.20 7.94 6.73
C ILE A 5 -12.42 7.75 5.43
N LEU A 6 -13.06 8.03 4.29
CA LEU A 6 -12.41 7.92 2.98
C LEU A 6 -11.18 8.84 2.87
N LEU A 7 -11.29 10.09 3.33
CA LEU A 7 -10.19 11.04 3.39
C LEU A 7 -9.04 10.56 4.29
N LYS A 8 -9.35 9.96 5.44
CA LYS A 8 -8.32 9.39 6.34
C LYS A 8 -7.63 8.19 5.72
N SER A 9 -8.39 7.29 5.10
CA SER A 9 -7.84 6.14 4.39
C SER A 9 -6.96 6.56 3.22
N ALA A 10 -7.39 7.57 2.45
CA ALA A 10 -6.60 8.13 1.36
C ALA A 10 -5.30 8.76 1.84
N ALA A 11 -5.35 9.53 2.94
CA ALA A 11 -4.15 10.12 3.56
C ALA A 11 -3.15 9.04 4.01
N LEU A 12 -3.62 7.93 4.60
CA LEU A 12 -2.76 6.80 4.98
C LEU A 12 -2.11 6.12 3.77
N ALA A 13 -2.78 6.13 2.62
CA ALA A 13 -2.25 5.58 1.36
C ALA A 13 -1.40 6.58 0.56
N GLY A 14 -1.24 7.83 1.03
CA GLY A 14 -0.56 8.89 0.30
C GLY A 14 -1.31 9.38 -0.94
N ILE A 15 -2.63 9.18 -0.99
CA ILE A 15 -3.50 9.59 -2.09
C ILE A 15 -4.17 10.92 -1.73
N VAL A 16 -4.11 11.88 -2.64
CA VAL A 16 -4.84 13.15 -2.55
C VAL A 16 -6.13 13.01 -3.34
N LEU A 17 -7.28 13.17 -2.66
CA LEU A 17 -8.60 13.10 -3.28
C LEU A 17 -9.16 14.51 -3.49
N SER A 18 -9.68 14.77 -4.69
CA SER A 18 -10.49 15.96 -4.98
C SER A 18 -11.95 15.76 -4.54
N GLU A 19 -12.75 16.82 -4.59
CA GLU A 19 -14.19 16.72 -4.30
C GLU A 19 -14.93 15.83 -5.31
N ASP A 20 -14.50 15.84 -6.58
CA ASP A 20 -15.09 15.00 -7.62
C ASP A 20 -14.75 13.52 -7.38
N ASP A 21 -13.51 13.22 -6.96
CA ASP A 21 -13.10 11.87 -6.57
C ASP A 21 -13.94 11.35 -5.39
N LEU A 22 -14.23 12.21 -4.41
CA LEU A 22 -15.09 11.83 -3.28
C LEU A 22 -16.51 11.51 -3.75
N ARG A 23 -17.07 12.31 -4.67
CA ARG A 23 -18.41 12.06 -5.23
C ARG A 23 -18.47 10.76 -6.01
N GLU A 24 -17.41 10.41 -6.72
CA GLU A 24 -17.33 9.18 -7.50
C GLU A 24 -17.09 7.94 -6.61
N PHE A 25 -16.10 7.99 -5.71
CA PHE A 25 -15.63 6.81 -5.00
C PHE A 25 -16.41 6.52 -3.71
N SER A 26 -16.99 7.51 -3.04
CA SER A 26 -17.79 7.27 -1.82
C SER A 26 -18.87 6.19 -2.02
N PRO A 27 -19.76 6.25 -3.04
CA PRO A 27 -20.79 5.23 -3.22
C PRO A 27 -20.22 3.86 -3.62
N GLN A 28 -19.14 3.82 -4.39
CA GLN A 28 -18.50 2.57 -4.82
C GLN A 28 -17.88 1.82 -3.63
N ILE A 29 -17.18 2.56 -2.77
CA ILE A 29 -16.55 2.01 -1.56
C ILE A 29 -17.63 1.56 -0.57
N GLU A 30 -18.74 2.29 -0.44
CA GLU A 30 -19.87 1.84 0.39
C GLU A 30 -20.49 0.54 -0.10
N SER A 31 -20.66 0.38 -1.41
CA SER A 31 -21.13 -0.87 -2.02
C SER A 31 -20.20 -2.04 -1.68
N LEU A 32 -18.88 -1.85 -1.84
CA LEU A 32 -17.86 -2.86 -1.54
C LEU A 32 -17.84 -3.24 -0.05
N LEU A 33 -17.90 -2.26 0.85
CA LEU A 33 -17.96 -2.50 2.30
C LEU A 33 -19.22 -3.24 2.72
N THR A 34 -20.35 -2.96 2.06
CA THR A 34 -21.61 -3.67 2.32
C THR A 34 -21.53 -5.12 1.86
N TRP A 35 -20.93 -5.36 0.69
CA TRP A 35 -20.68 -6.69 0.16
C TRP A 35 -19.70 -7.50 1.04
N GLU A 36 -18.60 -6.88 1.49
CA GLU A 36 -17.61 -7.50 2.39
C GLU A 36 -18.24 -7.93 3.71
N LYS A 37 -19.10 -7.09 4.31
CA LYS A 37 -19.88 -7.46 5.51
C LYS A 37 -20.75 -8.70 5.28
N GLY A 38 -21.30 -8.87 4.07
CA GLY A 38 -22.04 -10.07 3.69
C GLY A 38 -21.18 -11.33 3.72
N ILE A 39 -19.98 -11.26 3.15
CA ILE A 39 -19.00 -12.37 3.15
C ILE A 39 -18.49 -12.67 4.56
N SER A 40 -18.12 -11.64 5.31
CA SER A 40 -17.63 -11.77 6.69
C SER A 40 -18.64 -12.47 7.61
N LYS A 41 -19.95 -12.30 7.39
CA LYS A 41 -21.00 -13.07 8.10
C LYS A 41 -20.98 -14.56 7.73
N MET A 42 -20.72 -14.91 6.47
CA MET A 42 -20.63 -16.29 6.01
C MET A 42 -19.33 -16.98 6.46
N VAL A 43 -18.22 -16.25 6.51
CA VAL A 43 -16.89 -16.78 6.90
C VAL A 43 -16.82 -17.06 8.39
N LYS A 44 -17.44 -16.24 9.27
CA LYS A 44 -17.46 -16.49 10.72
C LYS A 44 -18.15 -17.80 11.13
N GLN A 45 -18.95 -18.40 10.24
CA GLN A 45 -19.53 -19.74 10.45
C GLN A 45 -18.56 -20.88 10.14
N ARG A 46 -17.46 -20.60 9.43
CA ARG A 46 -16.41 -21.57 9.10
C ARG A 46 -15.15 -21.17 9.88
N LYS A 47 -14.88 -21.82 11.00
CA LYS A 47 -13.56 -21.76 11.66
C LYS A 47 -12.52 -22.39 10.73
N GLY A 48 -11.98 -21.62 9.81
CA GLY A 48 -10.84 -22.00 8.98
C GLY A 48 -9.63 -21.21 9.45
N ASP A 49 -8.55 -21.92 9.79
CA ASP A 49 -7.26 -21.27 9.95
C ASP A 49 -6.90 -20.54 8.65
N PRO A 50 -6.40 -19.29 8.71
CA PRO A 50 -5.96 -18.58 7.52
C PRO A 50 -4.91 -19.45 6.83
N LYS A 51 -5.08 -19.69 5.52
CA LYS A 51 -4.09 -20.40 4.71
C LYS A 51 -2.81 -19.56 4.65
N THR A 52 -1.97 -19.68 5.66
CA THR A 52 -0.61 -19.17 5.63
C THR A 52 0.20 -20.11 4.76
N ARG A 53 0.85 -19.55 3.75
CA ARG A 53 1.85 -20.31 2.98
C ARG A 53 3.01 -20.53 3.95
N THR A 54 3.17 -21.75 4.47
CA THR A 54 4.34 -22.15 5.27
C THR A 54 5.56 -22.13 4.37
N THR A 55 6.11 -20.94 4.18
CA THR A 55 7.36 -20.74 3.46
C THR A 55 8.46 -21.04 4.47
N LYS A 56 9.37 -21.97 4.15
CA LYS A 56 10.58 -22.18 4.96
C LYS A 56 11.25 -20.82 5.15
N GLU A 57 11.52 -20.43 6.38
CA GLU A 57 12.20 -19.17 6.70
C GLU A 57 13.47 -19.09 5.85
N LYS A 58 13.57 -18.06 5.00
CA LYS A 58 14.81 -17.76 4.29
C LYS A 58 15.80 -17.23 5.33
N LEU A 59 16.68 -18.10 5.80
CA LEU A 59 17.85 -17.70 6.56
C LEU A 59 18.82 -17.04 5.59
N PHE A 60 18.91 -15.71 5.63
CA PHE A 60 19.94 -14.98 4.89
C PHE A 60 21.28 -15.21 5.58
N THR A 61 22.22 -15.86 4.90
CA THR A 61 23.64 -15.83 5.24
C THR A 61 24.24 -14.55 4.67
N PHE A 62 25.09 -13.85 5.42
CA PHE A 62 25.82 -12.67 4.93
C PHE A 62 26.81 -13.08 3.82
N SER A 63 26.32 -13.20 2.60
CA SER A 63 27.14 -13.19 1.39
C SER A 63 27.12 -11.78 0.82
N PHE A 64 28.29 -11.20 0.59
CA PHE A 64 28.41 -9.94 -0.13
C PHE A 64 28.06 -10.20 -1.60
N GLU A 65 26.80 -9.99 -1.96
CA GLU A 65 26.40 -9.89 -3.37
C GLU A 65 27.02 -8.61 -3.95
N GLU A 66 27.63 -8.74 -5.11
CA GLU A 66 28.25 -7.63 -5.85
C GLU A 66 27.17 -6.55 -6.07
N GLY A 67 27.42 -5.34 -5.55
CA GLY A 67 26.42 -4.29 -5.51
C GLY A 67 25.89 -3.96 -6.92
N SER A 68 24.58 -3.78 -7.05
CA SER A 68 23.95 -3.26 -8.26
C SER A 68 24.76 -2.06 -8.79
N HIS A 69 25.11 -2.10 -10.08
CA HIS A 69 25.86 -1.02 -10.71
C HIS A 69 25.07 0.27 -10.55
N CYS A 70 25.65 1.24 -9.83
CA CYS A 70 25.02 2.52 -9.50
C CYS A 70 24.47 3.27 -10.74
N ASP A 71 25.01 2.98 -11.92
CA ASP A 71 24.62 3.57 -13.19
C ASP A 71 23.22 3.13 -13.66
N GLU A 72 22.78 1.91 -13.33
CA GLU A 72 21.46 1.40 -13.69
C GLU A 72 20.34 2.19 -13.00
N ILE A 73 20.54 2.52 -11.72
CA ILE A 73 19.54 3.23 -10.89
C ILE A 73 19.47 4.72 -11.26
N ARG A 74 20.62 5.35 -11.55
CA ARG A 74 20.72 6.78 -11.90
C ARG A 74 20.06 7.11 -13.24
N SER A 75 19.92 6.13 -14.13
CA SER A 75 19.25 6.32 -15.41
C SER A 75 17.74 6.58 -15.28
N HIS A 76 17.12 6.15 -14.18
CA HIS A 76 15.67 6.22 -13.98
C HIS A 76 15.22 7.32 -13.02
N VAL A 77 16.14 7.92 -12.27
CA VAL A 77 15.80 8.86 -11.19
C VAL A 77 16.74 10.05 -11.19
N LYS A 78 16.21 11.24 -10.90
CA LYS A 78 17.04 12.43 -10.71
C LYS A 78 17.91 12.27 -9.46
N THR A 79 19.21 12.21 -9.67
CA THR A 79 20.21 12.13 -8.60
C THR A 79 21.15 13.32 -8.61
N GLU A 80 21.57 13.78 -7.44
CA GLU A 80 22.59 14.81 -7.26
C GLU A 80 23.60 14.33 -6.21
N TYR A 81 24.89 14.35 -6.53
CA TYR A 81 25.96 13.81 -5.67
C TYR A 81 25.74 12.37 -5.16
N GLY A 82 25.01 11.54 -5.92
CA GLY A 82 24.68 10.17 -5.53
C GLY A 82 23.44 10.04 -4.62
N TYR A 83 22.74 11.13 -4.34
CA TYR A 83 21.49 11.15 -3.57
C TYR A 83 20.27 11.31 -4.46
N PHE A 84 19.15 10.70 -4.09
CA PHE A 84 17.87 10.95 -4.74
C PHE A 84 17.37 12.36 -4.42
N VAL A 85 16.99 13.09 -5.47
CA VAL A 85 16.43 14.43 -5.31
C VAL A 85 14.92 14.32 -5.13
N VAL A 86 14.44 14.64 -3.92
CA VAL A 86 13.01 14.65 -3.56
C VAL A 86 12.63 16.00 -2.95
N PRO A 87 11.34 16.40 -2.99
CA PRO A 87 10.87 17.57 -2.25
C PRO A 87 11.29 17.48 -0.78
N LYS A 88 11.75 18.60 -0.23
CA LYS A 88 12.17 18.69 1.17
C LYS A 88 10.98 18.33 2.08
N VAL A 89 11.20 17.40 3.01
CA VAL A 89 10.21 17.05 4.03
C VAL A 89 10.05 18.24 4.98
N ILE A 90 8.86 18.82 5.01
CA ILE A 90 8.46 19.87 5.96
C ILE A 90 7.64 19.16 7.04
N GLY A 91 8.11 19.23 8.30
CA GLY A 91 7.44 18.66 9.47
C GLY A 91 6.72 19.71 10.29
#